data_AF-A0A354V115-F1
#
_entry.id   AF-A0A354V115-F1
#
_cell.length_a   1.000
_cell.length_b   1.000
_cell.length_c   1.000
_cell.angle_alpha   90.00
_cell.angle_beta   90.00
_cell.angle_gamma   90.00
#
_symmetry.space_group_name_H-M   'P 1'
#
loop_
_entity.id
_entity.type
_entity.pdbx_description
1 polymer ?
#
loop_
_entity_poly.entity_id
_entity_poly.type
_entity_poly.pdbx_seq_one_letter_code
_entity_poly.pdbx_strand_id
1 'polypeptide(L)'
;MLANLIRDVVIPRSDLHGVYHVATPPISKFDLLRLVAKRYDKKIELIPDDRANPDRTLVAARFEKATGYVPPGWPTLVDLMYCDRFGSTRA
;
A
#
# COMPACT_ATOMS: atom_id res chain seq x y z
N MET A 1 9.12 4.05 0.78
CA MET A 1 7.74 3.78 1.28
C MET A 1 7.79 2.74 2.41
N LEU A 2 6.81 2.71 3.32
CA LEU A 2 6.86 2.08 4.67
C LEU A 2 7.93 2.63 5.63
N ALA A 3 9.20 2.72 5.22
CA ALA A 3 10.27 3.28 6.05
C ALA A 3 9.95 4.71 6.55
N ASN A 4 9.35 5.55 5.71
CA ASN A 4 8.90 6.89 6.11
C ASN A 4 7.78 6.82 7.16
N LEU A 5 6.82 5.91 7.03
CA LEU A 5 5.78 5.70 8.05
C LEU A 5 6.41 5.29 9.39
N ILE A 6 7.39 4.38 9.36
CA ILE A 6 8.10 3.97 10.58
C ILE A 6 8.82 5.16 11.21
N ARG A 7 9.60 5.92 10.43
CA ARG A 7 10.37 7.07 10.91
C ARG A 7 9.50 8.20 11.44
N ASP A 8 8.45 8.56 10.70
CA ASP A 8 7.71 9.80 10.92
C ASP A 8 6.49 9.60 11.84
N VAL A 9 5.97 8.36 11.96
CA VAL A 9 4.75 8.07 12.73
C VAL A 9 5.00 7.08 13.88
N VAL A 10 5.77 6.02 13.66
CA VAL A 10 5.93 4.94 14.65
C VAL A 10 7.03 5.27 15.67
N ILE A 11 8.25 5.55 15.22
CA ILE A 11 9.40 5.82 16.08
C ILE A 11 9.16 6.96 17.09
N PRO A 12 8.51 8.09 16.72
CA PRO A 12 8.26 9.19 17.66
C PRO A 12 7.23 8.86 18.75
N ARG A 13 6.47 7.78 18.61
CA ARG A 13 5.34 7.43 19.49
C ARG A 13 5.70 6.28 20.42
N SER A 14 6.33 6.61 21.54
CA SER A 14 6.67 5.64 22.59
C SER A 14 5.45 4.99 23.26
N ASP A 15 4.26 5.56 23.08
CA ASP A 15 2.99 5.03 23.56
C ASP A 15 2.43 3.87 22.72
N LEU A 16 2.90 3.70 21.47
CA LEU A 16 2.47 2.59 20.62
C LEU A 16 3.11 1.27 21.06
N HIS A 17 2.28 0.35 21.55
CA HIS A 17 2.70 -0.98 21.98
C HIS A 17 1.72 -2.09 21.56
N GLY A 18 2.26 -3.28 21.29
CA GLY A 18 1.49 -4.42 20.80
C GLY A 18 1.30 -4.44 19.28
N VAL A 19 0.30 -5.20 18.82
CA VAL A 19 0.09 -5.47 17.39
C VAL A 19 -0.87 -4.46 16.76
N TYR A 20 -0.42 -3.85 15.66
CA TYR A 20 -1.20 -2.96 14.81
C TYR A 20 -1.11 -3.41 13.36
N HIS A 21 -2.21 -3.25 12.63
CA HIS A 21 -2.24 -3.47 11.19
C HIS A 21 -2.11 -2.15 10.43
N VAL A 22 -1.19 -2.11 9.48
CA VAL A 22 -1.06 -1.02 8.51
C VAL A 22 -1.66 -1.52 7.20
N ALA A 23 -2.76 -0.91 6.76
CA ALA A 23 -3.50 -1.34 5.58
C ALA A 23 -4.14 -0.17 4.85
N THR A 24 -4.19 -0.24 3.53
CA THR A 24 -4.90 0.67 2.62
C THR A 24 -6.29 0.11 2.32
N PRO A 25 -7.27 0.91 1.86
CA PRO A 25 -8.55 0.39 1.36
C PRO A 25 -8.38 -0.88 0.52
N PRO A 26 -9.24 -1.91 0.70
CA PRO A 26 -9.10 -3.17 -0.02
C PRO A 26 -9.16 -2.97 -1.53
N ILE A 27 -8.44 -3.79 -2.27
CA ILE A 27 -8.46 -3.86 -3.74
C ILE A 27 -8.41 -5.31 -4.17
N SER A 28 -9.09 -5.64 -5.28
CA SER A 28 -8.93 -6.96 -5.88
C SER A 28 -7.52 -7.10 -6.47
N LYS A 29 -6.99 -8.34 -6.50
CA LYS A 29 -5.71 -8.63 -7.16
C LYS A 29 -5.72 -8.18 -8.62
N PHE A 30 -6.85 -8.37 -9.30
CA PHE A 30 -7.03 -8.01 -10.70
C PHE A 30 -6.94 -6.49 -10.93
N ASP A 31 -7.64 -5.70 -10.12
CA ASP A 31 -7.61 -4.24 -10.22
C ASP A 31 -6.23 -3.67 -9.86
N LEU A 32 -5.57 -4.26 -8.85
CA LEU A 32 -4.20 -3.89 -8.50
C LEU A 32 -3.24 -4.15 -9.67
N LEU A 33 -3.31 -5.33 -10.29
CA LEU A 33 -2.47 -5.67 -11.43
C LEU A 33 -2.76 -4.77 -12.64
N ARG A 34 -4.02 -4.36 -12.86
CA ARG A 34 -4.38 -3.36 -13.88
C ARG A 34 -3.72 -2.01 -13.61
N LEU A 35 -3.76 -1.52 -12.36
CA LEU A 35 -3.09 -0.27 -11.98
C LEU A 35 -1.59 -0.34 -12.22
N VAL A 36 -0.95 -1.45 -11.83
CA VAL A 36 0.48 -1.67 -12.03
C VAL A 36 0.82 -1.75 -13.52
N ALA A 37 0.10 -2.54 -14.30
CA ALA A 37 0.35 -2.67 -15.74
C ALA A 37 0.26 -1.32 -16.45
N LYS A 38 -0.77 -0.51 -16.12
CA LYS A 38 -0.93 0.85 -16.62
C LYS A 38 0.25 1.75 -16.23
N ARG A 39 0.63 1.77 -14.94
CA ARG A 39 1.67 2.68 -14.45
C ARG A 39 3.07 2.36 -14.98
N TYR A 40 3.33 1.07 -15.24
CA TYR A 40 4.63 0.56 -15.69
C TYR A 40 4.70 0.35 -17.21
N ASP A 41 3.70 0.84 -17.96
CA ASP A 41 3.56 0.69 -19.42
C ASP A 41 3.75 -0.76 -19.90
N LYS A 42 3.09 -1.71 -19.22
CA LYS A 42 3.12 -3.12 -19.58
C LYS A 42 1.96 -3.46 -20.49
N LYS A 43 2.28 -3.87 -21.72
CA LYS A 43 1.32 -4.42 -22.69
C LYS A 43 1.13 -5.91 -22.45
N ILE A 44 0.26 -6.24 -21.50
CA ILE A 44 -0.07 -7.61 -21.12
C ILE A 44 -1.57 -7.77 -20.99
N GLU A 45 -2.08 -8.94 -21.38
CA GLU A 45 -3.47 -9.33 -21.13
C GLU A 45 -3.61 -9.82 -19.69
N LEU A 46 -4.61 -9.31 -18.97
CA LEU A 46 -4.96 -9.78 -17.64
C LEU A 46 -6.27 -10.55 -17.73
N ILE A 47 -6.21 -11.85 -17.47
CA ILE A 47 -7.36 -12.75 -17.48
C ILE A 47 -7.90 -12.85 -16.04
N PRO A 48 -9.19 -12.58 -15.78
CA PRO A 48 -9.80 -12.78 -14.47
C PRO A 48 -9.70 -14.24 -14.00
N ASP A 49 -9.53 -14.44 -12.70
CA ASP A 49 -9.60 -15.75 -12.06
C ASP A 49 -10.63 -15.69 -10.93
N ASP A 50 -11.75 -16.39 -11.13
CA ASP A 50 -12.90 -16.38 -10.24
C ASP A 50 -12.83 -17.47 -9.15
N ARG A 51 -11.67 -18.12 -9.01
CA ARG A 51 -11.45 -19.07 -7.91
C ARG A 51 -11.55 -18.37 -6.57
N ALA A 52 -12.36 -18.95 -5.68
CA ALA A 52 -12.45 -18.48 -4.30
C ALA A 52 -11.09 -18.56 -3.62
N ASN A 53 -10.58 -17.41 -3.19
CA ASN A 53 -9.34 -17.30 -2.43
C ASN A 53 -9.69 -16.70 -1.05
N PRO A 54 -9.07 -17.15 0.05
CA PRO A 54 -9.32 -16.57 1.36
C PRO A 54 -9.04 -15.05 1.33
N ASP A 55 -9.98 -14.26 1.86
CA ASP A 55 -9.80 -12.83 2.05
C ASP A 55 -8.69 -12.61 3.09
N ARG A 56 -7.63 -11.89 2.67
CA ARG A 56 -6.47 -11.56 3.50
C ARG A 56 -6.37 -10.06 3.78
N THR A 57 -7.50 -9.35 3.67
CA THR A 57 -7.58 -7.93 3.99
C THR A 57 -7.27 -7.70 5.46
N LEU A 58 -6.47 -6.67 5.75
CA LEU A 58 -6.15 -6.23 7.09
C LEU A 58 -7.03 -5.02 7.47
N VAL A 59 -7.39 -4.92 8.75
CA VAL A 59 -8.18 -3.81 9.29
C VAL A 59 -7.27 -2.80 10.00
N ALA A 60 -7.12 -1.60 9.43
CA ALA A 60 -6.23 -0.54 9.96
C ALA A 60 -6.85 0.35 11.04
N ALA A 61 -8.13 0.18 11.38
CA ALA A 61 -8.87 1.07 12.28
C ALA A 61 -8.18 1.31 13.63
N ARG A 62 -7.54 0.29 14.21
CA ARG A 62 -6.78 0.43 15.45
C ARG A 62 -5.56 1.34 15.28
N PHE A 63 -4.84 1.23 14.16
CA PHE A 63 -3.66 2.04 13.88
C PHE A 63 -4.04 3.48 13.56
N GLU A 64 -5.08 3.68 12.75
CA GLU A 64 -5.62 5.00 12.42
C GLU A 64 -6.09 5.74 13.69
N LYS A 65 -6.87 5.06 14.56
CA LYS A 65 -7.31 5.66 15.83
C LYS A 65 -6.16 6.07 16.74
N ALA A 66 -5.08 5.29 16.79
CA ALA A 66 -3.94 5.55 17.66
C ALA A 66 -2.99 6.64 17.10
N THR A 67 -2.89 6.76 15.77
CA THR A 67 -1.84 7.58 15.14
C THR A 67 -2.36 8.78 14.34
N GLY A 68 -3.63 8.74 13.93
CA GLY A 68 -4.21 9.64 12.92
C GLY A 68 -3.71 9.39 11.50
N TYR A 69 -2.89 8.36 11.28
CA TYR A 69 -2.34 8.08 9.96
C TYR A 69 -3.38 7.43 9.06
N VAL A 70 -3.64 8.10 7.93
CA VAL A 70 -4.46 7.59 6.83
C VAL A 70 -3.54 7.30 5.64
N PRO A 71 -3.44 6.04 5.20
CA PRO A 71 -2.60 5.69 4.06
C PRO A 71 -3.18 6.24 2.75
N PRO A 72 -2.32 6.59 1.78
CA PRO A 72 -2.77 7.00 0.46
C PRO A 72 -3.42 5.83 -0.29
N GLY A 73 -4.31 6.14 -1.24
CA GLY A 73 -4.98 5.13 -2.06
C GLY A 73 -4.05 4.41 -3.04
N TRP A 74 -4.52 3.29 -3.59
CA TRP A 74 -3.74 2.43 -4.49
C TRP A 74 -3.11 3.13 -5.71
N PRO A 75 -3.78 4.05 -6.43
CA PRO A 75 -3.14 4.76 -7.54
C PRO A 75 -1.88 5.51 -7.11
N THR A 76 -1.94 6.20 -5.96
CA THR A 76 -0.80 6.93 -5.39
C THR A 76 0.29 5.98 -4.90
N LEU A 77 -0.07 4.86 -4.27
CA LEU A 77 0.91 3.85 -3.83
C LEU A 77 1.68 3.24 -5.00
N VAL A 78 0.99 2.91 -6.10
CA VAL A 78 1.60 2.35 -7.30
C VAL A 78 2.48 3.39 -8.00
N ASP A 79 2.09 4.66 -8.00
CA ASP A 79 2.92 5.75 -8.50
C ASP A 79 4.20 5.92 -7.66
N LEU A 80 4.07 5.95 -6.34
CA LEU A 80 5.22 6.03 -5.42
C LEU A 80 6.16 4.82 -5.58
N MET A 81 5.62 3.62 -5.81
CA MET A 81 6.40 2.42 -6.11
C MET A 81 7.19 2.57 -7.44
N TYR A 82 6.60 3.17 -8.46
CA TYR A 82 7.29 3.44 -9.72
C TYR A 82 8.38 4.50 -9.52
N CYS A 83 8.06 5.60 -8.86
CA CYS A 83 8.97 6.72 -8.62
C CYS A 83 10.15 6.30 -7.74
N ASP A 84 9.96 5.42 -6.75
CA ASP A 84 11.04 4.85 -5.94
C ASP A 84 12.03 4.02 -6.78
N ARG A 85 11.53 3.31 -7.79
CA ARG A 85 12.35 2.45 -8.65
C ARG A 85 12.98 3.16 -9.86
N PHE A 86 12.28 4.14 -10.44
CA PHE A 86 12.62 4.74 -11.73
C PHE A 86 12.71 6.27 -11.70
N GLY A 87 12.27 6.92 -10.63
CA GLY A 87 12.56 8.33 -10.41
C GLY A 87 14.07 8.47 -10.26
N SER A 88 14.70 9.27 -11.11
CA SER A 88 16.13 9.54 -11.04
C SER A 88 16.55 9.85 -9.61
N THR A 89 17.69 9.26 -9.23
CA THR A 89 18.45 9.46 -8.00
C THR A 89 18.15 10.82 -7.37
N ARG A 90 17.68 10.80 -6.11
CA ARG A 90 17.72 11.98 -5.24
C ARG A 90 19.12 12.60 -5.35
N ALA A 91 19.20 13.79 -5.94
CA ALA A 91 20.36 14.66 -5.81
C ALA A 91 20.65 14.91 -4.33
#